data_AF-Q55FS9-F1
#
_entry.id   AF-Q55FS9-F1
#
_cell.length_a   1.000
_cell.length_b   1.000
_cell.length_c   1.000
_cell.angle_alpha   90.00
_cell.angle_beta   90.00
_cell.angle_gamma   90.00
#
_symmetry.space_group_name_H-M   'P 1'
#
loop_
_entity.id
_entity.type
_entity.pdbx_description
1 polymer ?
#
loop_
_entity_poly.entity_id
_entity_poly.type
_entity_poly.pdbx_seq_one_letter_code
_entity_poly.pdbx_strand_id
1 'polypeptide(L)'
;MDKIKTLTYNKESPKTLLELITVLRIYDKYRDDESIRIITADYFCHYHIDKYLHYVDKKGHTDFILNCFFDDSKIVFKKLCGGYSPLNSSYCRFKIYKGIVNDQRLKESFENNSSELKERLDLLKKKFVYGWSIKSRAEYDFTRLHSIIYDGISDEILKYPISGKYNDGSFNKKYYNNSNNNNNNNNNNNNNNNNNNNNNNNNNNNNNNNNNNNNNKNNNNINNNNNYKKFILPDIIIEKIIRDSLWYIDDRMDKVIINDNLLSYGLVCKQFFRVLSKILNNEYFEWKKSIIQFNNDSEFSLIKQPPLYFDYQSIRLIPYSSSIEYVKLLFSRVQSFYIKTDEYDAINYYMKREKKKIPDNDDKENVVYLEAITYRDNIKSPRYLVYPPPMPSLESITIDKYYGLESNYAHLIKHILIKYFKDFKTSKLHINDRFGIKRFSINIQEYHKYLNDKSNIKFIKQVLEYHSNSLEIVEIDCSNTQYIYPNQLEYLKSLIDNQSNNNINWSLSTKNITNNNNLQNIQYLGFSENENENENENENKNENENEIESDNESNGESDSYSFNL
;
A
#
# COMPACT_ATOMS: atom_id res chain seq x y z
N MET A 1 -15.58 6.62 -22.91
CA MET A 1 -14.96 7.84 -22.37
C MET A 1 -15.67 8.33 -21.12
N ASP A 2 -17.01 8.41 -21.13
CA ASP A 2 -17.79 9.01 -20.03
C ASP A 2 -17.60 8.31 -18.68
N LYS A 3 -17.45 6.98 -18.67
CA LYS A 3 -17.11 6.25 -17.44
C LYS A 3 -15.78 6.70 -16.82
N ILE A 4 -14.76 6.97 -17.62
CA ILE A 4 -13.45 7.43 -17.15
C ILE A 4 -13.56 8.88 -16.66
N LYS A 5 -14.23 9.74 -17.43
CA LYS A 5 -14.50 11.12 -16.99
C LYS A 5 -15.28 11.16 -15.67
N THR A 6 -16.28 10.29 -15.52
CA THR A 6 -17.05 10.14 -14.28
C THR A 6 -16.15 9.69 -13.13
N LEU A 7 -15.27 8.71 -13.34
CA LEU A 7 -14.30 8.27 -12.33
C LEU A 7 -13.32 9.38 -11.94
N THR A 8 -12.84 10.19 -12.89
CA THR A 8 -11.84 11.22 -12.64
C THR A 8 -12.42 12.46 -11.98
N TYR A 9 -13.58 12.93 -12.45
CA TYR A 9 -14.15 14.22 -12.03
C TYR A 9 -15.20 14.11 -10.93
N ASN A 10 -15.68 12.91 -10.60
CA ASN A 10 -16.54 12.76 -9.43
C ASN A 10 -15.71 12.95 -8.15
N LYS A 11 -15.77 14.15 -7.57
CA LYS A 11 -15.12 14.51 -6.31
C LYS A 11 -15.60 13.64 -5.14
N GLU A 12 -16.80 13.07 -5.23
CA GLU A 12 -17.43 12.22 -4.23
C GLU A 12 -17.10 10.73 -4.42
N SER A 13 -16.43 10.34 -5.51
CA SER A 13 -16.01 8.95 -5.66
C SER A 13 -15.01 8.60 -4.55
N PRO A 14 -15.20 7.48 -3.81
CA PRO A 14 -14.25 7.03 -2.80
C PRO A 14 -12.90 6.62 -3.40
N LYS A 15 -12.79 6.51 -4.73
CA LYS A 15 -11.57 6.11 -5.45
C LYS A 15 -11.04 4.79 -4.89
N THR A 16 -11.78 3.72 -5.16
CA THR A 16 -11.50 2.36 -4.72
C THR A 16 -10.28 1.76 -5.42
N LEU A 17 -9.70 0.72 -4.81
CA LEU A 17 -8.60 -0.03 -5.41
C LEU A 17 -8.97 -0.63 -6.78
N LEU A 18 -10.22 -1.12 -6.94
CA LEU A 18 -10.69 -1.65 -8.23
C LEU A 18 -10.78 -0.58 -9.30
N GLU A 19 -11.22 0.63 -8.96
CA GLU A 19 -11.26 1.76 -9.90
C GLU A 19 -9.84 2.14 -10.34
N LEU A 20 -8.87 2.20 -9.41
CA LEU A 20 -7.47 2.41 -9.78
C LEU A 20 -6.96 1.35 -10.76
N ILE A 21 -7.12 0.06 -10.45
CA ILE A 21 -6.67 -1.03 -11.34
C ILE A 21 -7.36 -0.94 -12.71
N THR A 22 -8.65 -0.57 -12.73
CA THR A 22 -9.39 -0.34 -13.98
C THR A 22 -8.79 0.80 -14.78
N VAL A 23 -8.48 1.93 -14.15
CA VAL A 23 -7.88 3.11 -14.79
C VAL A 23 -6.49 2.77 -15.35
N LEU A 24 -5.68 2.02 -14.62
CA LEU A 24 -4.36 1.60 -15.08
C LEU A 24 -4.42 0.67 -16.29
N ARG A 25 -5.37 -0.27 -16.32
CA ARG A 25 -5.63 -1.12 -17.49
C ARG A 25 -6.10 -0.31 -18.70
N ILE A 26 -6.87 0.75 -18.47
CA ILE A 26 -7.31 1.66 -19.52
C ILE A 26 -6.11 2.41 -20.10
N TYR A 27 -5.19 2.89 -19.28
CA TYR A 27 -3.94 3.51 -19.75
C TYR A 27 -3.17 2.58 -20.69
N ASP A 28 -2.99 1.30 -20.30
CA ASP A 28 -2.28 0.32 -21.12
C ASP A 28 -3.06 -0.09 -22.39
N LYS A 29 -4.39 -0.18 -22.32
CA LYS A 29 -5.24 -0.57 -23.45
C LYS A 29 -5.31 0.51 -24.53
N TYR A 30 -5.32 1.79 -24.14
CA TYR A 30 -5.49 2.92 -25.06
C TYR A 30 -4.19 3.71 -25.21
N ARG A 31 -3.09 3.00 -25.48
CA ARG A 31 -1.77 3.60 -25.68
C ARG A 31 -1.69 4.59 -26.84
N ASP A 32 -2.62 4.51 -27.80
CA ASP A 32 -2.67 5.43 -28.95
C ASP A 32 -3.55 6.67 -28.70
N ASP A 33 -4.39 6.68 -27.64
CA ASP A 33 -5.29 7.80 -27.33
C ASP A 33 -4.70 8.68 -26.22
N GLU A 34 -4.09 9.80 -26.61
CA GLU A 34 -3.47 10.75 -25.66
C GLU A 34 -4.48 11.30 -24.65
N SER A 35 -5.72 11.57 -25.07
CA SER A 35 -6.74 12.14 -24.18
C SER A 35 -7.11 11.18 -23.06
N ILE A 36 -7.24 9.88 -23.36
CA ILE A 36 -7.46 8.86 -22.34
C ILE A 36 -6.27 8.77 -21.39
N ARG A 37 -5.03 8.74 -21.92
CA ARG A 37 -3.83 8.66 -21.08
C ARG A 37 -3.71 9.86 -20.13
N ILE A 38 -3.98 11.08 -20.60
CA ILE A 38 -4.00 12.31 -19.79
C ILE A 38 -4.98 12.15 -18.61
N ILE A 39 -6.20 11.68 -18.87
CA ILE A 39 -7.22 11.51 -17.82
C ILE A 39 -6.84 10.42 -16.82
N THR A 40 -6.23 9.33 -17.29
CA THR A 40 -5.79 8.25 -16.39
C THR A 40 -4.61 8.68 -15.50
N ALA A 41 -3.65 9.45 -16.03
CA ALA A 41 -2.56 10.02 -15.25
C ALA A 41 -3.08 11.01 -14.19
N ASP A 42 -4.04 11.86 -14.58
CA ASP A 42 -4.72 12.77 -13.66
C ASP A 42 -5.48 12.02 -12.55
N TYR A 43 -6.23 10.97 -12.89
CA TYR A 43 -6.88 10.10 -11.91
C TYR A 43 -5.87 9.48 -10.94
N PHE A 44 -4.77 8.91 -11.46
CA PHE A 44 -3.72 8.28 -10.66
C PHE A 44 -3.16 9.26 -9.62
N CYS A 45 -2.87 10.50 -10.02
CA CYS A 45 -2.39 11.53 -9.12
C CYS A 45 -3.40 11.85 -8.03
N HIS A 46 -4.65 12.08 -8.38
CA HIS A 46 -5.69 12.38 -7.41
C HIS A 46 -6.04 11.19 -6.52
N TYR A 47 -5.90 9.96 -7.00
CA TYR A 47 -6.06 8.75 -6.18
C TYR A 47 -5.00 8.72 -5.09
N HIS A 48 -3.76 9.05 -5.44
CA HIS A 48 -2.63 8.91 -4.53
C HIS A 48 -2.30 10.16 -3.70
N ILE A 49 -2.81 11.35 -4.04
CA ILE A 49 -2.41 12.64 -3.44
C ILE A 49 -2.20 12.61 -1.92
N ASP A 50 -3.11 11.98 -1.19
CA ASP A 50 -3.07 11.91 0.27
C ASP A 50 -2.58 10.56 0.80
N LYS A 51 -2.38 9.55 -0.05
CA LYS A 51 -2.02 8.19 0.34
C LYS A 51 -0.54 8.05 0.64
N TYR A 52 -0.21 7.33 1.71
CA TYR A 52 1.17 7.02 2.08
C TYR A 52 1.61 5.60 1.69
N LEU A 53 2.93 5.41 1.65
CA LEU A 53 3.56 4.19 1.09
C LEU A 53 3.20 2.88 1.80
N HIS A 54 2.68 2.92 3.01
CA HIS A 54 2.26 1.72 3.73
C HIS A 54 0.88 1.22 3.32
N TYR A 55 0.13 1.94 2.48
CA TYR A 55 -1.12 1.46 1.86
C TYR A 55 -1.03 1.34 0.33
N VAL A 56 0.13 1.60 -0.26
CA VAL A 56 0.34 1.66 -1.71
C VAL A 56 1.21 0.50 -2.19
N ASP A 57 0.87 -0.10 -3.32
CA ASP A 57 1.79 -0.99 -4.05
C ASP A 57 2.95 -0.17 -4.58
N LYS A 58 4.04 -0.12 -3.82
CA LYS A 58 5.22 0.68 -4.16
C LYS A 58 5.80 0.32 -5.53
N LYS A 59 5.68 -0.94 -5.97
CA LYS A 59 6.21 -1.38 -7.26
C LYS A 59 5.32 -0.86 -8.39
N GLY A 60 4.04 -1.23 -8.41
CA GLY A 60 3.11 -0.78 -9.45
C GLY A 60 2.99 0.73 -9.52
N HIS A 61 3.06 1.40 -8.38
CA HIS A 61 3.15 2.85 -8.29
C HIS A 61 4.40 3.43 -8.99
N THR A 62 5.58 2.86 -8.73
CA THR A 62 6.84 3.28 -9.38
C THR A 62 6.77 3.00 -10.88
N ASP A 63 6.32 1.81 -11.26
CA ASP A 63 6.23 1.37 -12.65
C ASP A 63 5.30 2.28 -13.47
N PHE A 64 4.16 2.70 -12.91
CA PHE A 64 3.25 3.62 -13.59
C PHE A 64 3.87 5.01 -13.81
N ILE A 65 4.59 5.54 -12.81
CA ILE A 65 5.30 6.82 -12.96
C ILE A 65 6.37 6.72 -14.04
N LEU A 66 7.12 5.61 -14.10
CA LEU A 66 8.11 5.38 -15.15
C LEU A 66 7.44 5.31 -16.53
N ASN A 67 6.29 4.64 -16.66
CA ASN A 67 5.53 4.62 -17.90
C ASN A 67 5.09 6.02 -18.33
N CYS A 68 4.56 6.83 -17.42
CA CYS A 68 4.20 8.23 -17.72
C CYS A 68 5.42 9.09 -18.06
N PHE A 69 6.56 8.88 -17.38
CA PHE A 69 7.80 9.62 -17.64
C PHE A 69 8.34 9.38 -19.05
N PHE A 70 8.13 8.18 -19.61
CA PHE A 70 8.50 7.81 -20.97
C PHE A 70 7.30 7.75 -21.94
N ASP A 71 6.16 8.35 -21.59
CA ASP A 71 5.00 8.44 -22.51
C ASP A 71 5.36 9.33 -23.70
N ASP A 72 4.86 9.08 -24.91
CA ASP A 72 5.12 9.96 -26.06
C ASP A 72 4.52 11.36 -25.86
N SER A 73 3.44 11.46 -25.07
CA SER A 73 2.84 12.75 -24.69
C SER A 73 3.48 13.34 -23.44
N LYS A 74 4.12 14.48 -23.64
CA LYS A 74 4.56 15.36 -22.56
C LYS A 74 3.43 15.83 -21.65
N ILE A 75 2.21 15.95 -22.17
CA ILE A 75 1.06 16.44 -21.40
C ILE A 75 0.64 15.38 -20.37
N VAL A 76 0.69 14.09 -20.73
CA VAL A 76 0.48 12.97 -19.79
C VAL A 76 1.43 13.10 -18.60
N PHE A 77 2.72 13.29 -18.86
CA PHE A 77 3.71 13.47 -17.79
C PHE A 77 3.47 14.75 -16.97
N LYS A 78 3.12 15.87 -17.61
CA LYS A 78 2.78 17.13 -16.90
C LYS A 78 1.60 16.97 -15.96
N LYS A 79 0.58 16.18 -16.33
CA LYS A 79 -0.53 15.84 -15.42
C LYS A 79 -0.04 15.08 -14.20
N LEU A 80 0.90 14.14 -14.40
CA LEU A 80 1.49 13.42 -13.28
C LEU A 80 2.19 14.35 -12.27
N CYS A 81 2.82 15.41 -12.76
CA CYS A 81 3.43 16.44 -11.93
C CYS A 81 2.43 17.43 -11.30
N GLY A 82 1.20 17.54 -11.79
CA GLY A 82 0.26 18.62 -11.46
C GLY A 82 -0.17 18.68 -9.99
N GLY A 83 -0.52 17.55 -9.38
CA GLY A 83 -1.18 17.53 -8.06
C GLY A 83 -0.70 16.43 -7.10
N TYR A 84 0.52 15.92 -7.28
CA TYR A 84 0.94 14.65 -6.69
C TYR A 84 2.05 14.82 -5.64
N SER A 85 1.75 14.58 -4.35
CA SER A 85 2.66 14.70 -3.19
C SER A 85 3.30 13.42 -2.60
N PRO A 86 2.85 12.18 -2.87
CA PRO A 86 3.44 10.96 -2.24
C PRO A 86 4.87 10.64 -2.69
N LEU A 87 5.37 11.36 -3.70
CA LEU A 87 6.79 11.43 -4.06
C LEU A 87 7.69 11.92 -2.94
N ASN A 88 7.13 12.44 -1.85
CA ASN A 88 7.92 12.93 -0.72
C ASN A 88 8.81 11.83 -0.15
N SER A 89 8.37 10.56 -0.15
CA SER A 89 9.22 9.48 0.35
C SER A 89 10.52 9.35 -0.45
N SER A 90 11.64 9.51 0.23
CA SER A 90 12.99 9.25 -0.31
C SER A 90 13.11 7.86 -0.96
N TYR A 91 12.37 6.86 -0.46
CA TYR A 91 12.34 5.52 -1.04
C TYR A 91 11.77 5.51 -2.46
N CYS A 92 10.59 6.10 -2.67
CA CYS A 92 9.95 6.12 -3.98
C CYS A 92 10.74 6.93 -4.98
N ARG A 93 11.33 8.06 -4.56
CA ARG A 93 12.25 8.84 -5.40
C ARG A 93 13.43 8.05 -5.87
N PHE A 94 14.14 7.40 -4.94
CA PHE A 94 15.28 6.56 -5.29
C PHE A 94 14.87 5.43 -6.24
N LYS A 95 13.69 4.83 -6.05
CA LYS A 95 13.18 3.78 -6.94
C LYS A 95 12.82 4.31 -8.32
N ILE A 96 12.20 5.48 -8.42
CA ILE A 96 11.90 6.14 -9.70
C ILE A 96 13.19 6.52 -10.40
N TYR A 97 14.13 7.19 -9.71
CA TYR A 97 15.44 7.55 -10.25
C TYR A 97 16.19 6.31 -10.78
N LYS A 98 16.32 5.28 -9.96
CA LYS A 98 16.94 4.00 -10.36
C LYS A 98 16.19 3.35 -11.52
N GLY A 99 14.86 3.48 -11.55
CA GLY A 99 14.03 3.02 -12.66
C GLY A 99 14.39 3.75 -13.96
N ILE A 100 14.42 5.09 -13.94
CA ILE A 100 14.78 5.93 -15.08
C ILE A 100 16.17 5.59 -15.60
N VAL A 101 17.19 5.54 -14.73
CA VAL A 101 18.59 5.26 -15.12
C VAL A 101 18.75 3.88 -15.75
N ASN A 102 18.01 2.88 -15.28
CA ASN A 102 18.09 1.52 -15.80
C ASN A 102 17.13 1.24 -16.98
N ASP A 103 16.26 2.19 -17.33
CA ASP A 103 15.31 2.03 -18.42
C ASP A 103 16.01 2.23 -19.77
N GLN A 104 15.85 1.27 -20.69
CA GLN A 104 16.50 1.32 -22.00
C GLN A 104 16.04 2.53 -22.83
N ARG A 105 14.80 3.00 -22.61
CA ARG A 105 14.21 4.17 -23.28
C ARG A 105 14.92 5.48 -22.92
N LEU A 106 15.68 5.53 -21.82
CA LEU A 106 16.45 6.71 -21.46
C LEU A 106 17.52 7.02 -22.50
N LYS A 107 18.24 6.00 -22.97
CA LYS A 107 19.26 6.17 -24.02
C LYS A 107 18.64 6.67 -25.32
N GLU A 108 17.55 6.04 -25.76
CA GLU A 108 16.79 6.47 -26.94
C GLU A 108 16.28 7.91 -26.80
N SER A 109 15.86 8.32 -25.60
CA SER A 109 15.39 9.68 -25.33
C SER A 109 16.49 10.72 -25.43
N PHE A 110 17.74 10.39 -25.06
CA PHE A 110 18.88 11.29 -25.27
C PHE A 110 19.21 11.47 -26.75
N GLU A 111 19.13 10.40 -27.54
CA GLU A 111 19.45 10.41 -28.98
C GLU A 111 18.39 11.14 -29.80
N ASN A 112 17.11 10.92 -29.47
CA ASN A 112 16.00 11.40 -30.29
C ASN A 112 15.43 12.74 -29.81
N ASN A 113 15.35 12.99 -28.50
CA ASN A 113 14.54 14.07 -27.92
C ASN A 113 15.17 14.72 -26.67
N SER A 114 16.45 15.09 -26.75
CA SER A 114 17.22 15.62 -25.61
C SER A 114 16.58 16.85 -24.93
N SER A 115 15.97 17.76 -25.69
CA SER A 115 15.32 18.96 -25.15
C SER A 115 14.06 18.63 -24.34
N GLU A 116 13.26 17.67 -24.80
CA GLU A 116 12.07 17.22 -24.10
C GLU A 116 12.43 16.42 -22.85
N LEU A 117 13.40 15.50 -22.95
CA LEU A 117 13.92 14.77 -21.80
C LEU A 117 14.41 15.73 -20.71
N LYS A 118 15.14 16.79 -21.09
CA LYS A 118 15.58 17.83 -20.17
C LYS A 118 14.40 18.51 -19.46
N GLU A 119 13.35 18.88 -20.18
CA GLU A 119 12.16 19.46 -19.54
C GLU A 119 11.46 18.48 -18.59
N ARG A 120 11.35 17.19 -18.95
CA ARG A 120 10.75 16.17 -18.06
C ARG A 120 11.58 16.01 -16.78
N LEU A 121 12.90 15.99 -16.90
CA LEU A 121 13.81 15.96 -15.75
C LEU A 121 13.70 17.23 -14.91
N ASP A 122 13.58 18.41 -15.52
CA ASP A 122 13.38 19.68 -14.81
C ASP A 122 12.02 19.73 -14.10
N LEU A 123 10.96 19.14 -14.67
CA LEU A 123 9.65 18.99 -14.03
C LEU A 123 9.71 18.03 -12.84
N LEU A 124 10.36 16.86 -13.00
CA LEU A 124 10.63 15.94 -11.89
C LEU A 124 11.41 16.67 -10.79
N LYS A 125 12.50 17.35 -11.15
CA LYS A 125 13.34 18.12 -10.25
C LYS A 125 12.51 19.16 -9.51
N LYS A 126 11.74 20.00 -10.20
CA LYS A 126 10.88 21.02 -9.58
C LYS A 126 9.91 20.42 -8.55
N LYS A 127 9.35 19.24 -8.85
CA LYS A 127 8.35 18.58 -7.98
C LYS A 127 8.98 17.79 -6.83
N PHE A 128 10.10 17.11 -7.04
CA PHE A 128 10.82 16.38 -6.00
C PHE A 128 11.60 17.29 -5.05
N VAL A 129 11.93 18.51 -5.48
CA VAL A 129 12.82 19.42 -4.74
C VAL A 129 12.06 20.43 -3.88
N TYR A 130 10.78 20.72 -4.17
CA TYR A 130 9.99 21.64 -3.35
C TYR A 130 9.83 21.04 -1.94
N GLY A 131 10.67 21.49 -0.99
CA GLY A 131 10.77 21.00 0.39
C GLY A 131 12.10 20.35 0.80
N TRP A 132 13.11 20.21 -0.08
CA TRP A 132 14.33 19.43 0.21
C TRP A 132 15.66 20.15 -0.09
N SER A 133 16.75 19.64 0.53
CA SER A 133 18.10 20.20 0.46
C SER A 133 18.72 20.13 -0.94
N ILE A 134 19.63 21.08 -1.21
CA ILE A 134 20.31 21.33 -2.50
C ILE A 134 20.87 20.05 -3.15
N LYS A 135 21.29 19.03 -2.38
CA LYS A 135 21.89 17.80 -2.92
C LYS A 135 20.92 16.93 -3.75
N SER A 136 19.63 16.89 -3.38
CA SER A 136 18.61 16.16 -4.16
C SER A 136 18.41 16.73 -5.58
N ARG A 137 18.82 17.99 -5.81
CA ARG A 137 18.74 18.66 -7.11
C ARG A 137 19.71 18.08 -8.15
N ALA A 138 20.78 17.40 -7.70
CA ALA A 138 21.80 16.84 -8.58
C ALA A 138 21.47 15.41 -9.05
N GLU A 139 20.42 14.77 -8.52
CA GLU A 139 19.99 13.44 -8.97
C GLU A 139 19.38 13.53 -10.38
N TYR A 140 18.48 14.47 -10.61
CA TYR A 140 17.81 14.67 -11.90
C TYR A 140 18.55 15.66 -12.82
N ASP A 141 19.87 15.80 -12.64
CA ASP A 141 20.66 16.68 -13.50
C ASP A 141 20.88 16.03 -14.87
N PHE A 142 20.49 16.73 -15.93
CA PHE A 142 20.56 16.25 -17.30
C PHE A 142 22.00 15.86 -17.69
N THR A 143 22.99 16.70 -17.37
CA THR A 143 24.41 16.46 -17.69
C THR A 143 24.92 15.22 -16.97
N ARG A 144 24.55 15.06 -15.69
CA ARG A 144 24.92 13.87 -14.93
C ARG A 144 24.33 12.60 -15.52
N LEU A 145 23.03 12.59 -15.81
CA LEU A 145 22.36 11.42 -16.40
C LEU A 145 22.98 11.08 -17.76
N HIS A 146 23.31 12.08 -18.57
CA HIS A 146 24.03 11.89 -19.83
C HIS A 146 25.38 11.19 -19.61
N SER A 147 26.19 11.66 -18.66
CA SER A 147 27.48 11.03 -18.36
C SER A 147 27.37 9.61 -17.77
N ILE A 148 26.31 9.31 -17.02
CA ILE A 148 26.05 7.93 -16.56
C ILE A 148 25.82 7.00 -17.77
N ILE A 149 25.07 7.45 -18.77
CA ILE A 149 24.67 6.64 -19.92
C ILE A 149 25.80 6.51 -20.95
N TYR A 150 26.51 7.60 -21.29
CA TYR A 150 27.50 7.60 -22.37
C TYR A 150 28.94 7.42 -21.91
N ASP A 151 29.30 7.95 -20.73
CA ASP A 151 30.67 7.88 -20.23
C ASP A 151 30.89 6.65 -19.33
N GLY A 152 29.83 5.86 -19.07
CA GLY A 152 29.88 4.69 -18.20
C GLY A 152 30.24 5.02 -16.75
N ILE A 153 30.02 6.27 -16.33
CA ILE A 153 30.34 6.69 -14.95
C ILE A 153 29.47 5.87 -13.99
N SER A 154 30.14 5.12 -13.12
CA SER A 154 29.42 4.38 -12.07
C SER A 154 28.73 5.39 -11.16
N ASP A 155 27.40 5.36 -11.13
CA ASP A 155 26.66 6.25 -10.25
C ASP A 155 26.77 5.75 -8.80
N GLU A 156 27.57 6.46 -8.00
CA GLU A 156 27.68 6.17 -6.56
C GLU A 156 26.33 6.26 -5.85
N ILE A 157 25.38 7.06 -6.34
CA ILE A 157 24.01 7.11 -5.78
C ILE A 157 23.30 5.76 -5.95
N LEU A 158 23.49 5.07 -7.08
CA LEU A 158 22.92 3.73 -7.27
C LEU A 158 23.51 2.69 -6.29
N LYS A 159 24.75 2.90 -5.84
CA LYS A 159 25.42 2.03 -4.85
C LYS A 159 24.91 2.30 -3.42
N TYR A 160 24.53 3.53 -3.10
CA TYR A 160 24.08 3.92 -1.75
C TYR A 160 22.65 4.47 -1.77
N PRO A 161 21.63 3.64 -1.53
CA PRO A 161 20.24 4.08 -1.49
C PRO A 161 20.01 5.02 -0.31
N ILE A 162 20.28 6.32 -0.46
CA ILE A 162 20.06 7.44 0.49
C ILE A 162 20.02 6.98 1.97
N SER A 163 20.97 6.14 2.37
CA SER A 163 21.16 5.71 3.76
C SER A 163 22.25 6.60 4.37
N GLY A 164 22.13 7.91 4.09
CA GLY A 164 22.82 9.04 4.72
C GLY A 164 24.32 9.01 4.99
N LYS A 165 25.11 8.06 4.47
CA LYS A 165 26.54 7.94 4.83
C LYS A 165 27.51 8.84 4.06
N TYR A 166 27.10 9.63 3.07
CA TYR A 166 28.00 10.57 2.38
C TYR A 166 27.57 12.01 2.63
N ASN A 167 28.33 12.78 3.42
CA ASN A 167 27.88 14.10 3.83
C ASN A 167 28.91 15.24 3.99
N ASP A 168 30.20 15.10 3.73
CA ASP A 168 31.17 16.18 3.96
C ASP A 168 31.20 17.31 2.89
N GLY A 169 30.23 17.38 1.97
CA GLY A 169 30.19 18.44 0.94
C GLY A 169 31.30 18.36 -0.11
N SER A 170 32.18 17.36 -0.04
CA SER A 170 33.28 17.16 -1.00
C SER A 170 32.79 16.80 -2.41
N PHE A 171 31.54 16.30 -2.56
CA PHE A 171 31.02 15.80 -3.84
C PHE A 171 30.95 16.87 -4.93
N ASN A 172 30.37 18.05 -4.64
CA ASN A 172 30.32 19.14 -5.63
C ASN A 172 31.71 19.72 -5.89
N LYS A 173 32.59 19.74 -4.88
CA LYS A 173 33.94 20.28 -5.05
C LYS A 173 34.80 19.37 -5.93
N LYS A 174 34.64 18.05 -5.83
CA LYS A 174 35.38 17.08 -6.66
C LYS A 174 34.92 17.11 -8.13
N TYR A 175 33.61 17.26 -8.37
CA TYR A 175 33.09 17.33 -9.74
C TYR A 175 33.42 18.66 -10.44
N TYR A 176 33.29 19.80 -9.73
CA TYR A 176 33.64 21.10 -10.32
C TYR A 176 35.16 21.27 -10.51
N ASN A 177 35.99 20.75 -9.61
CA ASN A 177 37.44 20.89 -9.75
C ASN A 177 38.05 19.99 -10.83
N ASN A 178 37.42 18.86 -11.18
CA ASN A 178 37.95 18.00 -12.24
C ASN A 178 37.69 18.54 -13.65
N SER A 179 36.75 19.48 -13.85
CA SER A 179 36.48 20.03 -15.18
C SER A 179 37.47 21.10 -15.64
N ASN A 180 38.34 21.61 -14.75
CA ASN A 180 39.25 22.72 -15.07
C ASN A 180 40.74 22.33 -15.12
N ASN A 181 41.11 21.05 -15.01
CA ASN A 181 42.52 20.64 -14.96
C ASN A 181 42.93 19.57 -15.98
N ASN A 182 42.24 19.49 -17.12
CA ASN A 182 42.69 18.70 -18.27
C ASN A 182 43.09 19.61 -19.42
N ASN A 183 44.25 20.26 -19.26
CA ASN A 183 45.00 20.85 -20.36
C ASN A 183 46.48 20.53 -20.08
N ASN A 184 47.19 19.99 -21.08
CA ASN A 184 48.58 19.51 -21.06
C ASN A 184 48.87 18.23 -20.25
N ASN A 185 48.86 17.07 -20.92
CA ASN A 185 50.15 16.49 -21.30
C ASN A 185 50.02 15.58 -22.52
N ASN A 186 50.69 16.02 -23.57
CA ASN A 186 50.80 15.45 -24.89
C ASN A 186 52.14 14.68 -24.93
N ASN A 187 52.14 13.34 -24.87
CA ASN A 187 53.25 12.55 -25.43
C ASN A 187 52.91 11.06 -25.59
N ASN A 188 52.55 10.69 -26.81
CA ASN A 188 53.30 9.77 -27.67
C ASN A 188 53.85 8.46 -27.03
N ASN A 189 53.31 7.30 -27.40
CA ASN A 189 53.91 6.40 -28.41
C ASN A 189 53.38 4.94 -28.32
N ASN A 190 53.21 4.34 -29.50
CA ASN A 190 53.28 2.92 -29.85
C ASN A 190 52.04 1.99 -29.77
N ASN A 191 51.24 2.09 -30.83
CA ASN A 191 50.84 1.01 -31.74
C ASN A 191 51.44 -0.40 -31.47
N ASN A 192 50.62 -1.39 -31.10
CA ASN A 192 50.81 -2.76 -31.61
C ASN A 192 49.47 -3.50 -31.72
N ASN A 193 49.11 -3.74 -32.97
CA ASN A 193 48.04 -4.59 -33.45
C ASN A 193 48.46 -6.05 -33.26
N ASN A 194 47.71 -6.88 -32.51
CA ASN A 194 47.79 -8.33 -32.74
C ASN A 194 46.44 -9.02 -32.56
N ASN A 195 46.05 -9.62 -33.68
CA ASN A 195 44.86 -10.38 -33.96
C ASN A 195 45.24 -11.87 -33.84
N ASN A 196 44.60 -12.63 -32.93
CA ASN A 196 44.61 -14.10 -32.93
C ASN A 196 43.48 -14.56 -31.98
N ASN A 197 42.31 -15.02 -32.44
CA ASN A 197 42.05 -16.28 -33.14
C ASN A 197 42.65 -17.49 -32.43
N ASN A 198 41.84 -18.32 -31.74
CA ASN A 198 41.70 -19.75 -32.07
C ASN A 198 40.70 -20.53 -31.18
N ASN A 199 40.00 -21.46 -31.85
CA ASN A 199 39.42 -22.75 -31.44
C ASN A 199 38.36 -22.82 -30.32
N ASN A 200 37.09 -23.18 -30.56
CA ASN A 200 36.45 -24.18 -31.44
C ASN A 200 36.60 -25.66 -31.00
N ASN A 201 35.41 -26.22 -30.71
CA ASN A 201 34.92 -27.59 -30.92
C ASN A 201 35.51 -28.84 -30.20
N ASN A 202 34.61 -29.46 -29.42
CA ASN A 202 34.03 -30.79 -29.67
C ASN A 202 35.00 -31.99 -29.79
N ASN A 203 34.96 -32.91 -28.82
CA ASN A 203 34.79 -34.32 -29.19
C ASN A 203 34.28 -35.19 -28.03
N ASN A 204 33.08 -35.71 -28.25
CA ASN A 204 32.49 -36.85 -27.57
C ASN A 204 32.81 -38.09 -28.41
N ASN A 205 33.75 -38.96 -28.02
CA ASN A 205 33.63 -40.40 -28.26
C ASN A 205 34.72 -41.23 -27.55
N ASN A 206 34.27 -41.97 -26.54
CA ASN A 206 34.39 -43.42 -26.42
C ASN A 206 35.52 -44.10 -27.23
N ASN A 207 36.61 -44.49 -26.57
CA ASN A 207 37.30 -45.73 -26.95
C ASN A 207 38.06 -46.39 -25.78
N ASN A 208 37.38 -47.37 -25.20
CA ASN A 208 37.86 -48.66 -24.76
C ASN A 208 39.33 -49.02 -25.09
N ASN A 209 40.21 -49.11 -24.08
CA ASN A 209 41.38 -49.99 -24.06
C ASN A 209 41.87 -50.11 -22.60
N ASN A 210 41.45 -51.13 -21.85
CA ASN A 210 42.08 -52.46 -21.80
C ASN A 210 43.60 -52.41 -21.56
N ASN A 211 44.03 -52.41 -20.28
CA ASN A 211 45.00 -53.40 -19.80
C ASN A 211 45.25 -53.25 -18.28
N ASN A 212 44.84 -54.29 -17.53
CA ASN A 212 45.78 -55.14 -16.80
C ASN A 212 46.71 -54.47 -15.77
N ASN A 213 46.48 -54.71 -14.48
CA ASN A 213 47.08 -55.87 -13.80
C ASN A 213 47.10 -55.68 -12.26
N ASN A 214 46.69 -56.75 -11.58
CA ASN A 214 47.16 -57.23 -10.28
C ASN A 214 46.74 -56.59 -8.93
N ASN A 215 45.89 -57.36 -8.25
CA ASN A 215 46.06 -57.87 -6.88
C ASN A 215 46.27 -56.85 -5.74
N ASN A 216 45.22 -56.58 -4.98
CA ASN A 216 45.10 -57.32 -3.72
C ASN A 216 43.63 -57.47 -3.25
N LYS A 217 43.28 -58.73 -3.02
CA LYS A 217 42.03 -59.22 -2.44
C LYS A 217 41.94 -58.82 -0.96
N ASN A 218 40.72 -58.88 -0.45
CA ASN A 218 40.33 -58.78 0.97
C ASN A 218 40.32 -57.38 1.56
N ASN A 219 39.26 -56.63 1.26
CA ASN A 219 38.57 -56.02 2.38
C ASN A 219 37.08 -56.32 2.26
N ASN A 220 36.56 -56.91 3.33
CA ASN A 220 35.26 -57.54 3.40
C ASN A 220 34.18 -56.60 2.88
N ASN A 221 33.37 -57.13 1.96
CA ASN A 221 32.02 -56.70 1.67
C ASN A 221 31.21 -56.76 2.97
N ILE A 222 31.40 -55.79 3.86
CA ILE A 222 30.33 -55.35 4.73
C ILE A 222 29.36 -54.66 3.79
N ASN A 223 28.57 -55.48 3.09
CA ASN A 223 27.24 -55.12 2.62
C ASN A 223 26.44 -54.78 3.88
N ASN A 224 26.75 -53.63 4.48
CA ASN A 224 25.79 -52.87 5.26
C ASN A 224 24.77 -52.43 4.22
N ASN A 225 23.88 -53.36 3.85
CA ASN A 225 22.49 -53.10 3.58
C ASN A 225 21.93 -52.44 4.85
N ASN A 226 22.39 -51.21 5.11
CA ASN A 226 21.68 -50.26 5.93
C ASN A 226 20.46 -49.91 5.08
N ASN A 227 19.49 -50.84 5.11
CA ASN A 227 18.09 -50.57 4.97
C ASN A 227 17.76 -49.58 6.10
N TYR A 228 18.21 -48.33 5.95
CA TYR A 228 17.60 -47.22 6.64
C TYR A 228 16.15 -47.28 6.21
N LYS A 229 15.31 -47.92 7.04
CA LYS A 229 13.87 -47.91 6.85
C LYS A 229 13.52 -46.44 6.75
N LYS A 230 13.16 -46.00 5.55
CA LYS A 230 12.75 -44.63 5.31
C LYS A 230 11.53 -44.38 6.19
N PHE A 231 11.75 -43.76 7.34
CA PHE A 231 10.67 -43.45 8.26
C PHE A 231 9.95 -42.23 7.70
N ILE A 232 8.81 -42.47 7.04
CA ILE A 232 7.95 -41.41 6.56
C ILE A 232 7.00 -41.07 7.72
N LEU A 233 7.11 -39.86 8.25
CA LEU A 233 6.17 -39.37 9.24
C LEU A 233 4.77 -39.29 8.61
N PRO A 234 3.72 -39.85 9.23
CA PRO A 234 2.35 -39.64 8.76
C PRO A 234 1.98 -38.15 8.73
N ASP A 235 1.12 -37.74 7.79
CA ASP A 235 0.69 -36.33 7.64
C ASP A 235 0.12 -35.75 8.94
N ILE A 236 -0.59 -36.54 9.75
CA ILE A 236 -1.13 -36.11 11.05
C ILE A 236 -0.05 -35.72 12.07
N ILE A 237 1.11 -36.39 12.04
CA ILE A 237 2.24 -36.06 12.92
C ILE A 237 2.93 -34.79 12.43
N ILE A 238 3.10 -34.64 11.12
CA ILE A 238 3.65 -33.41 10.51
C ILE A 238 2.73 -32.22 10.78
N GLU A 239 1.42 -32.40 10.63
CA GLU A 239 0.42 -31.37 10.94
C GLU A 239 0.53 -30.95 12.40
N LYS A 240 0.64 -31.90 13.33
CA LYS A 240 0.85 -31.60 14.75
C LYS A 240 2.16 -30.84 15.00
N ILE A 241 3.28 -31.29 14.43
CA ILE A 241 4.59 -30.60 14.54
C ILE A 241 4.50 -29.16 14.04
N ILE A 242 3.87 -28.95 12.87
CA ILE A 242 3.68 -27.61 12.31
C ILE A 242 2.82 -26.79 13.26
N ARG A 243 1.64 -27.27 13.64
CA ARG A 243 0.69 -26.54 14.51
C ARG A 243 1.28 -26.18 15.86
N ASP A 244 2.01 -27.11 16.50
CA ASP A 244 2.71 -26.87 17.77
C ASP A 244 3.85 -25.84 17.62
N SER A 245 4.35 -25.63 16.40
CA SER A 245 5.37 -24.63 16.08
C SER A 245 4.79 -23.29 15.59
N LEU A 246 3.50 -23.24 15.24
CA LEU A 246 2.84 -22.01 14.79
C LEU A 246 2.47 -21.16 16.00
N TRP A 247 2.68 -19.85 15.87
CA TRP A 247 2.24 -18.88 16.86
C TRP A 247 0.89 -18.33 16.42
N TYR A 248 -0.02 -18.17 17.39
CA TYR A 248 -1.33 -17.59 17.19
C TYR A 248 -1.43 -16.29 17.99
N ILE A 249 -2.08 -15.27 17.44
CA ILE A 249 -2.53 -14.13 18.25
C ILE A 249 -3.80 -14.51 19.02
N ASP A 250 -3.84 -14.07 20.27
CA ASP A 250 -4.74 -14.42 21.37
C ASP A 250 -6.21 -13.93 21.23
N ASP A 251 -7.07 -14.54 22.04
CA ASP A 251 -8.54 -14.63 22.25
C ASP A 251 -9.50 -13.55 21.70
N ARG A 252 -9.04 -12.34 21.35
CA ARG A 252 -9.94 -11.31 20.78
C ARG A 252 -10.12 -11.47 19.27
N MET A 253 -9.38 -12.35 18.61
CA MET A 253 -9.47 -12.57 17.17
C MET A 253 -9.90 -14.01 16.88
N ASP A 254 -10.35 -14.27 15.66
CA ASP A 254 -10.23 -15.63 15.11
C ASP A 254 -8.77 -16.08 15.28
N LYS A 255 -8.49 -17.36 15.56
CA LYS A 255 -7.11 -17.84 15.77
C LYS A 255 -6.23 -17.59 14.53
N VAL A 256 -5.57 -16.44 14.46
CA VAL A 256 -4.75 -16.03 13.31
C VAL A 256 -3.34 -16.56 13.47
N ILE A 257 -2.90 -17.37 12.52
CA ILE A 257 -1.53 -17.84 12.40
C ILE A 257 -0.62 -16.66 12.03
N ILE A 258 0.36 -16.37 12.88
CA ILE A 258 1.42 -15.39 12.62
C ILE A 258 2.76 -16.10 12.72
N ASN A 259 3.39 -16.38 11.59
CA ASN A 259 4.71 -16.98 11.60
C ASN A 259 5.54 -16.54 10.39
N ASP A 260 6.66 -15.86 10.65
CA ASP A 260 7.58 -15.42 9.58
C ASP A 260 8.34 -16.61 8.95
N ASN A 261 8.31 -17.78 9.58
CA ASN A 261 8.98 -19.00 9.13
C ASN A 261 8.07 -19.95 8.33
N LEU A 262 6.86 -19.55 7.93
CA LEU A 262 5.96 -20.40 7.12
C LEU A 262 6.68 -20.96 5.89
N LEU A 263 7.42 -20.12 5.17
CA LEU A 263 8.20 -20.57 4.02
C LEU A 263 9.28 -21.59 4.41
N SER A 264 10.00 -21.35 5.51
CA SER A 264 11.02 -22.27 6.03
C SER A 264 10.46 -23.66 6.32
N TYR A 265 9.25 -23.76 6.89
CA TYR A 265 8.58 -25.05 7.07
C TYR A 265 8.23 -25.70 5.74
N GLY A 266 7.70 -24.92 4.78
CA GLY A 266 7.41 -25.41 3.44
C GLY A 266 8.64 -25.94 2.69
N LEU A 267 9.83 -25.40 2.99
CA LEU A 267 11.09 -25.80 2.37
C LEU A 267 11.74 -27.05 2.98
N VAL A 268 11.24 -27.57 4.12
CA VAL A 268 11.80 -28.77 4.76
C VAL A 268 11.73 -29.98 3.84
N CYS A 269 10.54 -30.28 3.29
CA CYS A 269 10.32 -31.32 2.29
C CYS A 269 8.96 -31.17 1.61
N LYS A 270 8.73 -31.89 0.50
CA LYS A 270 7.45 -31.89 -0.23
C LYS A 270 6.24 -32.23 0.65
N GLN A 271 6.42 -33.09 1.66
CA GLN A 271 5.34 -33.48 2.56
C GLN A 271 4.97 -32.35 3.53
N PHE A 272 5.96 -31.67 4.12
CA PHE A 272 5.74 -30.47 4.95
C PHE A 272 5.06 -29.37 4.14
N PHE A 273 5.52 -29.13 2.91
CA PHE A 273 4.88 -28.19 1.99
C PHE A 273 3.39 -28.49 1.79
N ARG A 274 3.05 -29.75 1.49
CA ARG A 274 1.65 -30.18 1.27
C ARG A 274 0.80 -29.99 2.52
N VAL A 275 1.28 -30.43 3.68
CA VAL A 275 0.56 -30.31 4.96
C VAL A 275 0.38 -28.85 5.34
N LEU A 276 1.44 -28.04 5.25
CA LEU A 276 1.38 -26.60 5.53
C LEU A 276 0.41 -25.89 4.60
N SER A 277 0.43 -26.20 3.31
CA SER A 277 -0.52 -25.62 2.35
C SER A 277 -1.96 -25.97 2.70
N LYS A 278 -2.24 -27.20 3.13
CA LYS A 278 -3.57 -27.61 3.60
C LYS A 278 -4.01 -26.83 4.84
N ILE A 279 -3.11 -26.59 5.79
CA ILE A 279 -3.37 -25.77 6.99
C ILE A 279 -3.71 -24.34 6.57
N LEU A 280 -2.83 -23.68 5.82
CA LEU A 280 -3.01 -22.26 5.45
C LEU A 280 -4.26 -22.00 4.59
N ASN A 281 -4.67 -22.94 3.74
CA ASN A 281 -5.86 -22.77 2.89
C ASN A 281 -7.21 -22.84 3.65
N ASN A 282 -7.21 -23.33 4.90
CA ASN A 282 -8.41 -23.57 5.69
C ASN A 282 -8.42 -22.84 7.04
N GLU A 283 -7.42 -22.00 7.31
CA GLU A 283 -7.23 -21.34 8.60
C GLU A 283 -7.07 -19.83 8.40
N TYR A 284 -7.24 -19.08 9.48
CA TYR A 284 -6.95 -17.65 9.51
C TYR A 284 -5.42 -17.46 9.63
N PHE A 285 -4.80 -16.70 8.73
CA PHE A 285 -3.34 -16.43 8.78
C PHE A 285 -3.02 -15.01 8.29
N GLU A 286 -1.94 -14.43 8.80
CA GLU A 286 -1.51 -13.08 8.40
C GLU A 286 -0.87 -13.07 6.99
N TRP A 287 -1.40 -12.24 6.11
CA TRP A 287 -0.96 -12.14 4.72
C TRP A 287 0.30 -11.26 4.59
N LYS A 288 1.50 -11.85 4.50
CA LYS A 288 2.80 -11.16 4.38
C LYS A 288 3.51 -11.35 3.03
N LYS A 289 4.17 -10.29 2.52
CA LYS A 289 4.77 -10.19 1.16
C LYS A 289 5.61 -11.39 0.71
N SER A 290 6.34 -12.04 1.61
CA SER A 290 7.28 -13.12 1.29
C SER A 290 6.60 -14.41 0.81
N ILE A 291 5.30 -14.59 1.06
CA ILE A 291 4.59 -15.86 0.81
C ILE A 291 3.70 -15.77 -0.45
N ILE A 292 3.52 -14.56 -1.00
CA ILE A 292 2.32 -14.24 -1.79
C ILE A 292 2.68 -13.95 -3.25
N GLN A 293 2.94 -15.00 -4.00
CA GLN A 293 2.34 -15.02 -5.32
C GLN A 293 1.24 -16.07 -5.26
N PHE A 294 -0.01 -15.62 -5.16
CA PHE A 294 -1.13 -16.48 -5.52
C PHE A 294 -0.96 -16.83 -6.99
N ASN A 295 -0.28 -17.93 -7.24
CA ASN A 295 -0.37 -18.59 -8.52
C ASN A 295 -1.21 -19.84 -8.26
N ASN A 296 -2.51 -19.74 -8.50
CA ASN A 296 -3.44 -20.87 -8.36
C ASN A 296 -2.97 -22.06 -9.21
N ASP A 297 -2.20 -21.81 -10.27
CA ASP A 297 -1.70 -22.81 -11.19
C ASP A 297 -0.33 -23.38 -10.77
N SER A 298 0.37 -22.76 -9.82
CA SER A 298 1.66 -23.26 -9.36
C SER A 298 1.48 -24.32 -8.28
N GLU A 299 1.99 -25.54 -8.55
CA GLU A 299 2.10 -26.58 -7.52
C GLU A 299 3.00 -26.16 -6.34
N PHE A 300 3.86 -25.15 -6.55
CA PHE A 300 4.77 -24.58 -5.55
C PHE A 300 4.18 -23.40 -4.78
N SER A 301 2.88 -23.08 -4.94
CA SER A 301 2.22 -22.10 -4.08
C SER A 301 1.82 -22.72 -2.74
N LEU A 302 2.32 -22.17 -1.63
CA LEU A 302 1.88 -22.55 -0.28
C LEU A 302 0.40 -22.22 -0.08
N ILE A 303 -0.10 -21.16 -0.70
CA ILE A 303 -1.48 -20.70 -0.56
C ILE A 303 -2.16 -20.81 -1.92
N LYS A 304 -3.19 -21.63 -2.02
CA LYS A 304 -3.96 -21.89 -3.23
C LYS A 304 -5.35 -21.26 -3.20
N GLN A 305 -5.71 -20.66 -2.07
CA GLN A 305 -7.04 -20.18 -1.78
C GLN A 305 -7.00 -18.77 -1.19
N PRO A 306 -7.93 -17.87 -1.56
CA PRO A 306 -8.03 -16.55 -0.97
C PRO A 306 -8.10 -16.59 0.57
N PRO A 307 -7.55 -15.57 1.26
CA PRO A 307 -7.42 -15.60 2.71
C PRO A 307 -8.78 -15.44 3.40
N LEU A 308 -8.96 -16.13 4.52
CA LEU A 308 -10.12 -15.95 5.41
C LEU A 308 -9.96 -14.72 6.31
N TYR A 309 -8.71 -14.40 6.68
CA TYR A 309 -8.33 -13.22 7.46
C TYR A 309 -7.64 -12.19 6.57
N PHE A 310 -8.01 -10.92 6.67
CA PHE A 310 -7.32 -9.83 5.96
C PHE A 310 -6.96 -8.69 6.91
N ASP A 311 -5.66 -8.49 7.14
CA ASP A 311 -5.13 -7.27 7.73
C ASP A 311 -5.15 -6.15 6.68
N TYR A 312 -5.83 -5.04 6.99
CA TYR A 312 -5.92 -3.88 6.13
C TYR A 312 -4.55 -3.36 5.64
N GLN A 313 -3.48 -3.43 6.44
CA GLN A 313 -2.15 -3.02 6.01
C GLN A 313 -1.58 -3.89 4.87
N SER A 314 -2.09 -5.12 4.71
CA SER A 314 -1.70 -5.99 3.61
C SER A 314 -2.28 -5.57 2.26
N ILE A 315 -3.17 -4.57 2.22
CA ILE A 315 -3.67 -3.98 0.96
C ILE A 315 -2.53 -3.48 0.04
N ARG A 316 -1.42 -3.02 0.64
CA ARG A 316 -0.20 -2.59 -0.08
C ARG A 316 0.50 -3.71 -0.85
N LEU A 317 0.14 -4.96 -0.58
CA LEU A 317 0.74 -6.14 -1.19
C LEU A 317 0.01 -6.58 -2.46
N ILE A 318 -1.15 -6.00 -2.75
CA ILE A 318 -1.91 -6.27 -3.97
C ILE A 318 -1.27 -5.48 -5.12
N PRO A 319 -0.64 -6.16 -6.10
CA PRO A 319 -0.02 -5.48 -7.22
C PRO A 319 -1.05 -4.73 -8.06
N TYR A 320 -0.72 -3.53 -8.53
CA TYR A 320 -1.58 -2.80 -9.47
C TYR A 320 -1.71 -3.48 -10.83
N SER A 321 -0.76 -4.35 -11.17
CA SER A 321 -0.81 -5.22 -12.34
C SER A 321 -1.76 -6.41 -12.19
N SER A 322 -2.34 -6.64 -11.01
CA SER A 322 -3.30 -7.73 -10.79
C SER A 322 -4.58 -7.54 -11.60
N SER A 323 -5.23 -8.66 -11.94
CA SER A 323 -6.53 -8.58 -12.61
C SER A 323 -7.64 -8.16 -11.66
N ILE A 324 -8.66 -7.47 -12.21
CA ILE A 324 -9.86 -7.09 -11.45
C ILE A 324 -10.53 -8.36 -10.90
N GLU A 325 -10.57 -9.41 -11.72
CA GLU A 325 -11.12 -10.72 -11.39
C GLU A 325 -10.35 -11.37 -10.24
N TYR A 326 -9.02 -11.31 -10.29
CA TYR A 326 -8.15 -11.80 -9.22
C TYR A 326 -8.33 -11.01 -7.92
N VAL A 327 -8.39 -9.68 -7.99
CA VAL A 327 -8.58 -8.86 -6.81
C VAL A 327 -9.97 -9.09 -6.21
N LYS A 328 -11.02 -9.23 -7.02
CA LYS A 328 -12.34 -9.66 -6.54
C LYS A 328 -12.30 -11.03 -5.88
N LEU A 329 -11.62 -12.00 -6.51
CA LEU A 329 -11.45 -13.35 -5.97
C LEU A 329 -10.74 -13.31 -4.61
N LEU A 330 -9.71 -12.49 -4.47
CA LEU A 330 -8.95 -12.31 -3.23
C LEU A 330 -9.85 -11.88 -2.05
N PHE A 331 -10.78 -10.95 -2.28
CA PHE A 331 -11.69 -10.45 -1.24
C PHE A 331 -12.98 -11.28 -1.10
N SER A 332 -13.27 -12.17 -2.05
CA SER A 332 -14.52 -12.94 -2.06
C SER A 332 -14.69 -13.88 -0.86
N ARG A 333 -13.60 -14.38 -0.27
CA ARG A 333 -13.60 -15.31 0.87
C ARG A 333 -13.22 -14.68 2.21
N VAL A 334 -12.91 -13.38 2.23
CA VAL A 334 -12.51 -12.73 3.48
C VAL A 334 -13.69 -12.76 4.44
N GLN A 335 -13.50 -13.49 5.56
CA GLN A 335 -14.47 -13.65 6.63
C GLN A 335 -14.18 -12.73 7.81
N SER A 336 -12.90 -12.43 8.04
CA SER A 336 -12.44 -11.61 9.16
C SER A 336 -11.56 -10.48 8.63
N PHE A 337 -11.94 -9.24 8.92
CA PHE A 337 -11.23 -8.04 8.47
C PHE A 337 -10.70 -7.27 9.66
N TYR A 338 -9.39 -7.02 9.67
CA TYR A 338 -8.73 -6.34 10.77
C TYR A 338 -8.15 -5.00 10.31
N ILE A 339 -8.40 -3.96 11.09
CA ILE A 339 -7.85 -2.62 10.87
C ILE A 339 -7.16 -2.16 12.13
N LYS A 340 -5.84 -1.99 12.06
CA LYS A 340 -5.10 -1.19 13.03
C LYS A 340 -4.95 0.23 12.49
N THR A 341 -5.60 1.20 13.12
CA THR A 341 -5.48 2.59 12.65
C THR A 341 -4.06 3.12 12.86
N ASP A 342 -3.67 4.10 12.04
CA ASP A 342 -2.50 4.94 12.29
C ASP A 342 -2.88 6.37 12.64
N GLU A 343 -4.11 6.60 13.12
CA GLU A 343 -4.57 7.91 13.62
C GLU A 343 -3.63 8.45 14.71
N TYR A 344 -3.08 7.59 15.56
CA TYR A 344 -2.10 7.98 16.58
C TYR A 344 -0.92 8.77 15.99
N ASP A 345 -0.46 8.42 14.78
CA ASP A 345 0.67 9.07 14.14
C ASP A 345 0.35 10.52 13.79
N ALA A 346 -0.93 10.85 13.51
CA ALA A 346 -1.39 12.22 13.25
C ALA A 346 -1.18 13.13 14.46
N ILE A 347 -1.21 12.54 15.66
CA ILE A 347 -1.26 13.26 16.92
C ILE A 347 0.11 13.35 17.59
N ASN A 348 0.86 12.25 17.56
CA ASN A 348 2.14 12.19 18.23
C ASN A 348 3.22 12.91 17.41
N TYR A 349 3.50 14.16 17.79
CA TYR A 349 4.58 14.98 17.21
C TYR A 349 5.95 14.28 17.23
N TYR A 350 6.18 13.39 18.21
CA TYR A 350 7.44 12.68 18.39
C TYR A 350 7.49 11.32 17.67
N MET A 351 6.37 10.75 17.21
CA MET A 351 6.42 9.48 16.50
C MET A 351 6.91 9.67 15.06
N LYS A 352 8.18 9.32 14.87
CA LYS A 352 8.70 8.91 13.57
C LYS A 352 8.34 7.44 13.42
N ARG A 353 7.23 7.11 12.72
CA ARG A 353 6.95 5.73 12.28
C ARG A 353 8.23 5.16 11.69
N GLU A 354 8.86 4.19 12.36
CA GLU A 354 10.29 3.85 12.30
C GLU A 354 10.98 4.17 10.97
N LYS A 355 11.30 5.45 10.75
CA LYS A 355 12.37 5.79 9.83
C LYS A 355 13.59 5.42 10.64
N LYS A 356 14.21 4.26 10.35
CA LYS A 356 15.53 3.89 10.88
C LYS A 356 16.33 5.18 10.97
N LYS A 357 16.63 5.65 12.18
CA LYS A 357 17.36 6.90 12.39
C LYS A 357 18.60 6.81 11.52
N ILE A 358 18.61 7.57 10.43
CA ILE A 358 19.81 7.72 9.63
C ILE A 358 20.72 8.60 10.49
N PRO A 359 21.93 8.15 10.85
CA PRO A 359 22.79 8.86 11.78
C PRO A 359 23.01 10.33 11.39
N ASP A 360 23.12 11.11 12.46
CA ASP A 360 23.15 12.56 12.56
C ASP A 360 23.93 13.25 11.43
N ASN A 361 23.24 14.17 10.78
CA ASN A 361 23.87 15.33 10.16
C ASN A 361 22.90 16.49 10.29
N ASP A 362 23.42 17.62 10.75
CA ASP A 362 22.67 18.76 11.27
C ASP A 362 21.69 19.39 10.26
N ASP A 363 21.92 19.22 8.95
CA ASP A 363 21.05 19.79 7.91
C ASP A 363 19.79 18.96 7.58
N LYS A 364 19.57 17.79 8.23
CA LYS A 364 18.47 16.87 7.87
C LYS A 364 17.20 17.00 8.72
N GLU A 365 17.21 17.78 9.80
CA GLU A 365 16.02 17.90 10.66
C GLU A 365 14.82 18.48 9.91
N ASN A 366 15.01 19.53 9.11
CA ASN A 366 13.93 20.22 8.40
C ASN A 366 13.19 19.32 7.39
N VAL A 367 13.92 18.45 6.71
CA VAL A 367 13.38 17.60 5.65
C VAL A 367 12.50 16.48 6.23
N VAL A 368 13.02 15.79 7.26
CA VAL A 368 12.27 14.74 7.96
C VAL A 368 11.03 15.35 8.62
N TYR A 369 11.12 16.60 9.06
CA TYR A 369 10.03 17.34 9.66
C TYR A 369 8.89 17.64 8.68
N LEU A 370 9.17 18.15 7.47
CA LEU A 370 8.14 18.43 6.47
C LEU A 370 7.40 17.17 6.00
N GLU A 371 8.12 16.06 5.81
CA GLU A 371 7.47 14.76 5.50
C GLU A 371 6.56 14.28 6.62
N ALA A 372 6.92 14.56 7.88
CA ALA A 372 6.13 14.18 9.05
C ALA A 372 4.91 15.09 9.23
N ILE A 373 4.99 16.40 8.94
CA ILE A 373 3.81 17.28 8.92
C ILE A 373 2.83 16.80 7.84
N THR A 374 3.30 16.68 6.60
CA THR A 374 2.46 16.23 5.47
C THR A 374 1.81 14.90 5.77
N TYR A 375 2.51 13.99 6.46
CA TYR A 375 1.97 12.69 6.84
C TYR A 375 0.81 12.81 7.81
N ARG A 376 0.96 13.64 8.83
CA ARG A 376 -0.06 13.87 9.85
C ARG A 376 -1.30 14.54 9.28
N ASP A 377 -1.11 15.52 8.39
CA ASP A 377 -2.20 16.18 7.70
C ASP A 377 -2.91 15.21 6.76
N ASN A 378 -2.14 14.37 6.06
CA ASN A 378 -2.71 13.37 5.16
C ASN A 378 -3.50 12.29 5.91
N ILE A 379 -3.10 11.85 7.12
CA ILE A 379 -3.91 10.91 7.92
C ILE A 379 -5.31 11.46 8.17
N LYS A 380 -5.49 12.78 8.21
CA LYS A 380 -6.80 13.43 8.42
C LYS A 380 -7.61 13.54 7.14
N SER A 381 -6.98 13.40 5.97
CA SER A 381 -7.66 13.55 4.69
C SER A 381 -8.66 12.40 4.44
N PRO A 382 -9.86 12.70 3.89
CA PRO A 382 -10.83 11.67 3.47
C PRO A 382 -10.30 10.75 2.37
N ARG A 383 -9.21 11.12 1.65
CA ARG A 383 -8.62 10.33 0.56
C ARG A 383 -7.40 9.50 0.99
N TYR A 384 -7.03 9.56 2.27
CA TYR A 384 -5.86 8.89 2.84
C TYR A 384 -5.89 7.36 2.72
N LEU A 385 -7.07 6.78 2.95
CA LEU A 385 -7.27 5.34 3.02
C LEU A 385 -7.54 4.75 1.63
N VAL A 386 -7.20 3.48 1.45
CA VAL A 386 -7.50 2.70 0.24
C VAL A 386 -8.77 1.91 0.49
N TYR A 387 -9.81 2.15 -0.30
CA TYR A 387 -11.07 1.46 -0.15
C TYR A 387 -10.98 0.07 -0.83
N PRO A 388 -11.08 -1.03 -0.05
CA PRO A 388 -10.97 -2.39 -0.59
C PRO A 388 -12.18 -2.74 -1.47
N PRO A 389 -12.10 -3.79 -2.30
CA PRO A 389 -13.25 -4.39 -3.00
C PRO A 389 -14.35 -4.90 -2.03
N PRO A 390 -15.56 -5.22 -2.56
CA PRO A 390 -16.59 -5.89 -1.78
C PRO A 390 -16.13 -7.24 -1.20
N MET A 391 -16.52 -7.52 0.05
CA MET A 391 -16.23 -8.77 0.76
C MET A 391 -17.55 -9.47 1.13
N PRO A 392 -18.16 -10.25 0.21
CA PRO A 392 -19.48 -10.85 0.42
C PRO A 392 -19.52 -11.90 1.54
N SER A 393 -18.38 -12.48 1.91
CA SER A 393 -18.26 -13.45 3.00
C SER A 393 -17.84 -12.83 4.33
N LEU A 394 -17.80 -11.49 4.44
CA LEU A 394 -17.35 -10.83 5.66
C LEU A 394 -18.33 -11.08 6.82
N GLU A 395 -17.85 -11.72 7.88
CA GLU A 395 -18.63 -12.05 9.08
C GLU A 395 -18.11 -11.30 10.32
N SER A 396 -16.83 -10.92 10.34
CA SER A 396 -16.17 -10.30 11.49
C SER A 396 -15.33 -9.09 11.08
N ILE A 397 -15.45 -7.99 11.82
CA ILE A 397 -14.57 -6.83 11.68
C ILE A 397 -14.03 -6.39 13.03
N THR A 398 -12.73 -6.15 13.10
CA THR A 398 -12.08 -5.60 14.29
C THR A 398 -11.28 -4.34 13.96
N ILE A 399 -11.52 -3.28 14.71
CA ILE A 399 -10.84 -1.99 14.58
C ILE A 399 -10.01 -1.77 15.85
N ASP A 400 -8.70 -1.90 15.74
CA ASP A 400 -7.76 -1.66 16.84
C ASP A 400 -7.19 -0.24 16.79
N LYS A 401 -7.06 0.34 17.98
CA LYS A 401 -6.53 1.68 18.22
C LYS A 401 -7.27 2.80 17.48
N TYR A 402 -8.60 2.83 17.54
CA TYR A 402 -9.39 3.91 16.95
C TYR A 402 -9.35 5.17 17.81
N TYR A 403 -8.86 6.28 17.28
CA TYR A 403 -8.80 7.57 18.01
C TYR A 403 -9.94 8.51 17.63
N GLY A 404 -10.61 8.27 16.50
CA GLY A 404 -11.76 9.04 16.06
C GLY A 404 -11.44 10.51 15.79
N LEU A 405 -10.27 10.78 15.21
CA LEU A 405 -9.78 12.13 14.93
C LEU A 405 -10.59 12.82 13.84
N GLU A 406 -10.92 12.08 12.78
CA GLU A 406 -11.57 12.59 11.59
C GLU A 406 -12.53 11.56 11.00
N SER A 407 -13.23 11.93 9.93
CA SER A 407 -14.21 11.08 9.24
C SER A 407 -13.63 10.04 8.30
N ASN A 408 -12.33 10.07 7.99
CA ASN A 408 -11.75 9.18 6.99
C ASN A 408 -11.86 7.68 7.35
N TYR A 409 -11.52 7.28 8.57
CA TYR A 409 -11.70 5.90 9.03
C TYR A 409 -13.18 5.55 9.15
N ALA A 410 -14.01 6.45 9.67
CA ALA A 410 -15.46 6.26 9.71
C ALA A 410 -16.03 6.03 8.30
N HIS A 411 -15.57 6.76 7.28
CA HIS A 411 -15.95 6.60 5.88
C HIS A 411 -15.49 5.26 5.31
N LEU A 412 -14.26 4.82 5.60
CA LEU A 412 -13.79 3.48 5.21
C LEU A 412 -14.69 2.39 5.80
N ILE A 413 -15.03 2.49 7.09
CA ILE A 413 -15.89 1.51 7.76
C ILE A 413 -17.31 1.53 7.19
N LYS A 414 -17.92 2.71 7.00
CA LYS A 414 -19.24 2.83 6.36
C LYS A 414 -19.22 2.25 4.94
N HIS A 415 -18.16 2.46 4.19
CA HIS A 415 -18.03 1.89 2.85
C HIS A 415 -17.99 0.37 2.87
N ILE A 416 -17.20 -0.22 3.77
CA ILE A 416 -17.07 -1.67 3.92
C ILE A 416 -18.40 -2.29 4.40
N LEU A 417 -19.01 -1.71 5.43
CA LEU A 417 -20.12 -2.35 6.15
C LEU A 417 -21.51 -1.93 5.64
N ILE A 418 -21.69 -0.73 5.11
CA ILE A 418 -23.01 -0.22 4.71
C ILE A 418 -23.14 -0.20 3.19
N LYS A 419 -22.22 0.49 2.50
CA LYS A 419 -22.34 0.70 1.05
C LYS A 419 -22.38 -0.61 0.29
N TYR A 420 -21.42 -1.50 0.53
CA TYR A 420 -21.37 -2.78 -0.17
C TYR A 420 -22.56 -3.69 0.12
N PHE A 421 -23.00 -3.77 1.38
CA PHE A 421 -24.16 -4.57 1.70
C PHE A 421 -25.47 -3.99 1.15
N LYS A 422 -25.56 -2.65 0.99
CA LYS A 422 -26.73 -2.02 0.36
C LYS A 422 -26.81 -2.40 -1.12
N ASP A 423 -25.68 -2.38 -1.80
CA ASP A 423 -25.59 -2.82 -3.20
C ASP A 423 -25.99 -4.29 -3.35
N PHE A 424 -25.59 -5.17 -2.40
CA PHE A 424 -26.03 -6.57 -2.40
C PHE A 424 -27.53 -6.75 -2.15
N LYS A 425 -28.14 -6.05 -1.19
CA LYS A 425 -29.58 -6.15 -0.88
C LYS A 425 -30.47 -5.72 -2.05
N THR A 426 -30.03 -4.76 -2.84
CA THR A 426 -30.80 -4.30 -4.02
C THR A 426 -30.70 -5.25 -5.21
N SER A 427 -29.61 -6.02 -5.33
CA SER A 427 -29.56 -7.12 -6.28
C SER A 427 -30.50 -8.22 -5.78
N LYS A 428 -31.56 -8.53 -6.55
CA LYS A 428 -32.67 -9.45 -6.20
C LYS A 428 -32.28 -10.91 -5.90
N LEU A 429 -31.04 -11.20 -5.49
CA LEU A 429 -30.76 -12.48 -4.88
C LEU A 429 -31.61 -12.57 -3.61
N HIS A 430 -32.42 -13.61 -3.50
CA HIS A 430 -33.01 -14.06 -2.24
C HIS A 430 -31.86 -14.48 -1.32
N ILE A 431 -31.20 -13.47 -0.75
CA ILE A 431 -30.14 -13.61 0.21
C ILE A 431 -30.85 -14.09 1.47
N ASN A 432 -30.82 -15.41 1.71
CA ASN A 432 -31.17 -16.00 2.99
C ASN A 432 -30.50 -15.19 4.12
N ASP A 433 -31.12 -15.13 5.30
CA ASP A 433 -30.71 -14.36 6.49
C ASP A 433 -29.26 -14.56 6.99
N ARG A 434 -28.42 -15.31 6.26
CA ARG A 434 -27.03 -15.65 6.59
C ARG A 434 -25.99 -14.62 6.17
N PHE A 435 -26.34 -13.55 5.44
CA PHE A 435 -25.37 -12.55 5.01
C PHE A 435 -25.42 -11.31 5.90
N GLY A 436 -24.35 -11.08 6.65
CA GLY A 436 -24.17 -9.89 7.47
C GLY A 436 -23.00 -10.04 8.43
N ILE A 437 -22.71 -8.98 9.17
CA ILE A 437 -21.66 -8.98 10.18
C ILE A 437 -22.21 -9.66 11.43
N LYS A 438 -21.54 -10.73 11.85
CA LYS A 438 -21.79 -11.43 13.12
C LYS A 438 -21.01 -10.82 14.27
N ARG A 439 -19.79 -10.36 14.01
CA ARG A 439 -18.92 -9.79 15.05
C ARG A 439 -18.39 -8.43 14.68
N PHE A 440 -18.64 -7.45 15.55
CA PHE A 440 -18.07 -6.10 15.44
C PHE A 440 -17.28 -5.79 16.71
N SER A 441 -15.97 -5.58 16.58
CA SER A 441 -15.09 -5.23 17.70
C SER A 441 -14.36 -3.91 17.41
N ILE A 442 -14.36 -2.98 18.36
CA ILE A 442 -13.65 -1.72 18.25
C ILE A 442 -12.94 -1.38 19.57
N ASN A 443 -11.64 -1.16 19.49
CA ASN A 443 -10.83 -0.65 20.60
C ASN A 443 -10.63 0.86 20.41
N ILE A 444 -11.36 1.64 21.21
CA ILE A 444 -11.31 3.09 21.19
C ILE A 444 -10.17 3.54 22.12
N GLN A 445 -9.29 4.37 21.58
CA GLN A 445 -8.15 4.97 22.26
C GLN A 445 -8.42 6.46 22.47
N GLU A 446 -7.96 6.99 23.58
CA GLU A 446 -8.07 8.42 23.86
C GLU A 446 -6.78 9.14 23.48
N TYR A 447 -6.92 10.42 23.10
CA TYR A 447 -5.81 11.35 23.14
C TYR A 447 -6.20 12.67 23.82
N HIS A 448 -5.61 12.92 24.99
CA HIS A 448 -5.93 14.04 25.89
C HIS A 448 -5.96 15.44 25.26
N LYS A 449 -5.22 15.70 24.18
CA LYS A 449 -5.02 17.08 23.66
C LYS A 449 -6.01 17.52 22.58
N TYR A 450 -6.75 16.60 21.95
CA TYR A 450 -7.53 16.92 20.74
C TYR A 450 -9.02 16.58 20.84
N LEU A 451 -9.48 16.15 22.01
CA LEU A 451 -10.89 15.89 22.22
C LEU A 451 -11.64 17.19 22.50
N ASN A 452 -11.90 17.96 21.45
CA ASN A 452 -13.20 18.59 21.34
C ASN A 452 -14.26 17.47 21.26
N ASP A 453 -15.52 17.74 21.58
CA ASP A 453 -16.66 16.78 21.59
C ASP A 453 -16.88 15.94 20.31
N LYS A 454 -16.03 16.11 19.28
CA LYS A 454 -16.14 15.57 17.92
C LYS A 454 -15.50 14.17 17.72
N SER A 455 -15.38 13.30 18.74
CA SER A 455 -14.91 11.93 18.43
C SER A 455 -15.91 11.28 17.46
N ASN A 456 -15.42 10.83 16.29
CA ASN A 456 -16.31 10.37 15.23
C ASN A 456 -16.80 8.94 15.47
N ILE A 457 -17.44 8.69 16.60
CA ILE A 457 -18.04 7.39 16.94
C ILE A 457 -19.48 7.25 16.44
N LYS A 458 -20.06 8.31 15.85
CA LYS A 458 -21.45 8.32 15.37
C LYS A 458 -21.73 7.22 14.34
N PHE A 459 -20.74 6.84 13.53
CA PHE A 459 -20.89 5.76 12.54
C PHE A 459 -21.21 4.40 13.18
N ILE A 460 -20.84 4.16 14.44
CA ILE A 460 -21.09 2.89 15.14
C ILE A 460 -22.60 2.62 15.17
N LYS A 461 -23.42 3.64 15.48
CA LYS A 461 -24.89 3.52 15.42
C LYS A 461 -25.37 3.03 14.06
N GLN A 462 -24.89 3.65 12.99
CA GLN A 462 -25.28 3.29 11.62
C GLN A 462 -24.88 1.85 11.28
N VAL A 463 -23.71 1.39 11.75
CA VAL A 463 -23.25 0.00 11.57
C VAL A 463 -24.15 -0.98 12.32
N LEU A 464 -24.48 -0.67 13.59
CA LEU A 464 -25.31 -1.52 14.44
C LEU A 464 -26.75 -1.61 13.93
N GLU A 465 -27.35 -0.48 13.52
CA GLU A 465 -28.69 -0.45 12.93
C GLU A 465 -28.73 -1.22 11.61
N TYR A 466 -27.68 -1.11 10.79
CA TYR A 466 -27.65 -1.76 9.48
C TYR A 466 -27.48 -3.29 9.56
N HIS A 467 -26.76 -3.78 10.57
CA HIS A 467 -26.43 -5.20 10.79
C HIS A 467 -27.16 -5.82 11.98
N SER A 468 -28.21 -5.18 12.52
CA SER A 468 -28.91 -5.60 13.74
C SER A 468 -29.40 -7.05 13.71
N ASN A 469 -29.78 -7.56 12.53
CA ASN A 469 -30.33 -8.89 12.34
C ASN A 469 -29.25 -9.99 12.19
N SER A 470 -28.02 -9.60 11.86
CA SER A 470 -26.91 -10.54 11.67
C SER A 470 -25.89 -10.52 12.81
N LEU A 471 -25.86 -9.45 13.61
CA LEU A 471 -24.92 -9.29 14.71
C LEU A 471 -25.22 -10.30 15.82
N GLU A 472 -24.16 -10.96 16.27
CA GLU A 472 -24.16 -11.92 17.37
C GLU A 472 -23.30 -11.39 18.52
N ILE A 473 -22.20 -10.70 18.21
CA ILE A 473 -21.23 -10.18 19.20
C ILE A 473 -20.85 -8.74 18.85
N VAL A 474 -20.97 -7.85 19.83
CA VAL A 474 -20.46 -6.48 19.75
C VAL A 474 -19.55 -6.19 20.94
N GLU A 475 -18.30 -5.87 20.65
CA GLU A 475 -17.28 -5.53 21.64
C GLU A 475 -16.83 -4.09 21.44
N ILE A 476 -17.02 -3.26 22.44
CA ILE A 476 -16.58 -1.87 22.47
C ILE A 476 -15.60 -1.74 23.63
N ASP A 477 -14.32 -1.68 23.31
CA ASP A 477 -13.26 -1.61 24.30
C ASP A 477 -12.73 -0.19 24.42
N CYS A 478 -13.09 0.45 25.52
CA CYS A 478 -12.61 1.77 25.90
C CYS A 478 -11.68 1.70 27.13
N SER A 479 -11.14 0.54 27.48
CA SER A 479 -10.31 0.35 28.68
C SER A 479 -9.01 1.16 28.66
N ASN A 480 -8.53 1.52 27.48
CA ASN A 480 -7.35 2.36 27.29
C ASN A 480 -7.66 3.86 27.27
N THR A 481 -8.94 4.25 27.31
CA THR A 481 -9.33 5.64 27.49
C THR A 481 -9.25 6.00 28.97
N GLN A 482 -8.63 7.13 29.32
CA GLN A 482 -8.69 7.68 30.66
C GLN A 482 -9.96 8.53 30.86
N TYR A 483 -10.47 9.13 29.79
CA TYR A 483 -11.65 9.99 29.72
C TYR A 483 -12.44 9.66 28.45
N ILE A 484 -13.59 8.99 28.63
CA ILE A 484 -14.68 9.07 27.64
C ILE A 484 -15.58 10.20 28.13
N TYR A 485 -15.94 11.14 27.26
CA TYR A 485 -16.95 12.13 27.63
C TYR A 485 -18.22 11.41 28.08
N PRO A 486 -18.82 11.80 29.23
CA PRO A 486 -20.05 11.18 29.71
C PRO A 486 -21.12 11.05 28.62
N ASN A 487 -21.27 12.07 27.77
CA ASN A 487 -22.21 12.08 26.64
C ASN A 487 -21.92 10.98 25.60
N GLN A 488 -20.65 10.68 25.31
CA GLN A 488 -20.26 9.62 24.38
C GLN A 488 -20.48 8.24 24.99
N LEU A 489 -20.18 8.08 26.29
CA LEU A 489 -20.46 6.84 27.01
C LEU A 489 -21.98 6.60 27.11
N GLU A 490 -22.75 7.63 27.39
CA GLU A 490 -24.22 7.58 27.41
C GLU A 490 -24.78 7.29 26.02
N TYR A 491 -24.23 7.91 24.97
CA TYR A 491 -24.55 7.57 23.59
C TYR A 491 -24.31 6.08 23.30
N LEU A 492 -23.13 5.55 23.62
CA LEU A 492 -22.80 4.13 23.43
C LEU A 492 -23.73 3.21 24.24
N LYS A 493 -24.02 3.54 25.50
CA LYS A 493 -24.99 2.81 26.33
C LYS A 493 -26.38 2.81 25.72
N SER A 494 -26.85 3.95 25.23
CA SER A 494 -28.15 4.05 24.56
C SER A 494 -28.25 3.18 23.30
N LEU A 495 -27.14 2.98 22.57
CA LEU A 495 -27.09 2.06 21.43
C LEU A 495 -27.26 0.60 21.87
N ILE A 496 -26.66 0.23 23.00
CA ILE A 496 -26.78 -1.12 23.59
C ILE A 496 -28.23 -1.36 24.03
N ASP A 497 -28.81 -0.43 24.79
CA ASP A 497 -30.15 -0.56 25.36
C ASP A 497 -31.21 -0.71 24.25
N ASN A 498 -31.10 0.07 23.17
CA ASN A 498 -32.04 0.04 22.04
C ASN A 498 -31.95 -1.25 21.21
N GLN A 499 -30.83 -1.98 21.26
CA GLN A 499 -30.60 -3.20 20.48
C GLN A 499 -30.71 -4.49 21.30
N SER A 500 -30.99 -4.38 22.61
CA SER A 500 -31.10 -5.51 23.55
C SER A 500 -32.18 -6.56 23.20
N ASN A 501 -33.11 -6.22 22.30
CA ASN A 501 -34.13 -7.15 21.79
C ASN A 501 -33.57 -8.21 20.82
N ASN A 502 -32.44 -7.93 20.18
CA ASN A 502 -31.72 -8.89 19.37
C ASN A 502 -30.75 -9.61 20.31
N ASN A 503 -30.62 -10.95 20.25
CA ASN A 503 -29.76 -11.77 21.11
C ASN A 503 -28.24 -11.50 20.90
N ILE A 504 -27.84 -10.24 20.84
CA ILE A 504 -26.49 -9.74 20.65
C ILE A 504 -25.77 -9.79 22.00
N ASN A 505 -24.64 -10.47 22.03
CA ASN A 505 -23.73 -10.44 23.16
C ASN A 505 -22.92 -9.14 23.15
N TRP A 506 -23.27 -8.22 24.05
CA TRP A 506 -22.60 -6.94 24.21
C TRP A 506 -21.49 -7.02 25.26
N SER A 507 -20.32 -6.51 24.91
CA SER A 507 -19.22 -6.26 25.84
C SER A 507 -18.77 -4.81 25.72
N LEU A 508 -18.93 -4.05 26.80
CA LEU A 508 -18.43 -2.68 26.91
C LEU A 508 -17.39 -2.65 28.04
N SER A 509 -16.11 -2.63 27.69
CA SER A 509 -15.02 -2.51 28.67
C SER A 509 -14.63 -1.06 28.83
N THR A 510 -14.98 -0.46 29.97
CA THR A 510 -14.44 0.84 30.40
C THR A 510 -13.38 0.62 31.45
N LYS A 511 -12.33 1.45 31.49
CA LYS A 511 -11.47 1.51 32.68
C LYS A 511 -12.37 1.83 33.86
N ASN A 512 -12.26 1.12 34.99
CA ASN A 512 -13.00 1.46 36.19
C ASN A 512 -12.71 2.92 36.55
N ILE A 513 -13.59 3.84 36.15
CA ILE A 513 -13.60 5.21 36.66
C ILE A 513 -14.17 5.07 38.07
N THR A 514 -13.37 4.53 38.99
CA THR A 514 -13.72 4.46 40.40
C THR A 514 -13.87 5.88 40.90
N ASN A 515 -15.12 6.37 40.98
CA ASN A 515 -15.63 7.46 41.82
C ASN A 515 -14.59 8.45 42.37
N ASN A 516 -13.80 9.09 41.50
CA ASN A 516 -13.11 10.31 41.87
C ASN A 516 -14.16 11.43 41.82
N ASN A 517 -14.97 11.52 42.88
CA ASN A 517 -15.90 12.63 43.16
C ASN A 517 -15.20 14.01 43.27
N ASN A 518 -13.89 14.08 43.03
CA ASN A 518 -13.13 15.34 43.00
C ASN A 518 -13.02 15.98 41.60
N LEU A 519 -13.69 15.46 40.57
CA LEU A 519 -13.72 16.08 39.23
C LEU A 519 -14.56 17.35 39.13
N GLN A 520 -15.25 17.80 40.19
CA GLN A 520 -15.91 19.11 40.21
C GLN A 520 -14.94 20.32 40.18
N ASN A 521 -13.62 20.12 40.26
CA ASN A 521 -12.65 21.24 40.28
C ASN A 521 -11.78 21.40 39.02
N ILE A 522 -12.06 20.70 37.91
CA ILE A 522 -11.49 21.10 36.62
C ILE A 522 -12.40 22.20 36.03
N GLN A 523 -12.30 23.39 36.63
CA GLN A 523 -12.90 24.60 36.09
C GLN A 523 -12.25 24.92 34.73
N TYR A 524 -13.06 24.83 33.67
CA TYR A 524 -13.10 25.74 32.53
C TYR A 524 -11.78 26.45 32.18
N LEU A 525 -10.92 25.78 31.43
CA LEU A 525 -10.00 26.48 30.53
C LEU A 525 -10.84 26.92 29.32
N GLY A 526 -11.29 28.18 29.37
CA GLY A 526 -12.14 28.79 28.37
C GLY A 526 -11.51 28.76 26.98
N PHE A 527 -12.15 28.03 26.07
CA PHE A 527 -12.11 28.34 24.66
C PHE A 527 -13.48 28.88 24.29
N SER A 528 -13.49 30.14 23.86
CA SER A 528 -14.68 30.89 23.44
C SER A 528 -15.40 30.14 22.32
N GLU A 529 -16.67 29.84 22.57
CA GLU A 529 -17.65 29.38 21.61
C GLU A 529 -17.73 30.36 20.44
N ASN A 530 -17.38 29.90 19.25
CA ASN A 530 -17.85 30.51 18.02
C ASN A 530 -18.01 29.41 16.96
N GLU A 531 -19.16 29.49 16.31
CA GLU A 531 -19.54 28.95 15.00
C GLU A 531 -20.40 27.68 14.95
N ASN A 532 -21.66 27.98 14.57
CA ASN A 532 -22.70 27.12 14.04
C ASN A 532 -22.21 26.35 12.80
N GLU A 533 -22.27 25.03 12.84
CA GLU A 533 -22.25 24.19 11.63
C GLU A 533 -23.59 23.47 11.51
N ASN A 534 -24.47 24.04 10.68
CA ASN A 534 -25.63 23.34 10.11
C ASN A 534 -25.12 22.32 9.08
N GLU A 535 -24.96 21.07 9.48
CA GLU A 535 -24.93 19.96 8.53
C GLU A 535 -26.38 19.73 8.04
N ASN A 536 -26.71 20.35 6.89
CA ASN A 536 -27.95 20.09 6.17
C ASN A 536 -27.96 18.64 5.66
N GLU A 537 -28.68 17.77 6.37
CA GLU A 537 -29.19 16.51 5.82
C GLU A 537 -30.28 16.83 4.79
N ASN A 538 -29.89 17.06 3.54
CA ASN A 538 -30.83 17.09 2.42
C ASN A 538 -31.28 15.65 2.09
N GLU A 539 -32.34 15.19 2.75
CA GLU A 539 -33.16 14.09 2.25
C GLU A 539 -33.91 14.54 0.99
N ASN A 540 -33.32 14.23 -0.18
CA ASN A 540 -34.03 14.31 -1.46
C ASN A 540 -35.15 13.27 -1.50
N LYS A 541 -36.35 13.69 -1.10
CA LYS A 541 -37.63 13.16 -1.61
C LYS A 541 -38.25 14.24 -2.46
N ASN A 542 -38.26 14.06 -3.77
CA ASN A 542 -39.33 14.58 -4.61
C ASN A 542 -39.43 13.72 -5.88
N GLU A 543 -40.50 12.95 -5.90
CA GLU A 543 -41.13 12.34 -7.05
C GLU A 543 -41.87 13.41 -7.88
N ASN A 544 -42.16 13.02 -9.12
CA ASN A 544 -43.17 13.56 -10.05
C ASN A 544 -42.76 14.68 -11.02
N GLU A 545 -42.42 14.22 -12.22
CA GLU A 545 -43.18 14.44 -13.46
C GLU A 545 -43.76 15.85 -13.67
N ASN A 546 -43.19 16.57 -14.64
CA ASN A 546 -43.97 17.18 -15.72
C ASN A 546 -43.08 17.42 -16.94
N GLU A 547 -43.46 16.77 -18.03
CA GLU A 547 -43.05 17.05 -19.40
C GLU A 547 -43.48 18.46 -19.79
N ILE A 548 -42.54 19.30 -20.25
CA ILE A 548 -42.83 20.34 -21.26
C ILE A 548 -41.65 20.38 -22.22
N GLU A 549 -41.91 19.89 -23.44
CA GLU A 549 -41.18 20.21 -24.65
C GLU A 549 -41.28 21.70 -24.95
N SER A 550 -40.15 22.36 -25.20
CA SER A 550 -40.11 23.43 -26.19
C SER A 550 -38.66 23.68 -26.62
N ASP A 551 -38.43 23.43 -27.90
CA ASP A 551 -37.30 23.90 -28.69
C ASP A 551 -37.06 25.41 -28.49
N ASN A 552 -35.78 25.81 -28.43
CA ASN A 552 -35.28 26.98 -29.14
C ASN A 552 -33.74 27.05 -29.11
N GLU A 553 -33.21 26.79 -30.29
CA GLU A 553 -32.06 27.38 -30.96
C GLU A 553 -31.20 28.46 -30.25
N SER A 554 -29.90 28.15 -30.19
CA SER A 554 -28.78 28.90 -30.79
C SER A 554 -28.34 30.27 -30.25
N ASN A 555 -27.02 30.47 -30.37
CA ASN A 555 -26.19 31.64 -30.05
C ASN A 555 -25.85 31.74 -28.56
N GLY A 556 -24.59 31.84 -28.14
CA GLY A 556 -23.36 32.20 -28.81
C GLY A 556 -22.47 32.86 -27.74
N GLU A 557 -21.18 32.85 -28.00
CA GLU A 557 -20.14 33.64 -27.33
C GLU A 557 -19.51 33.09 -26.02
N SER A 558 -18.23 32.81 -26.23
CA SER A 558 -17.12 32.60 -25.34
C SER A 558 -16.89 33.75 -24.37
N ASP A 559 -16.78 33.43 -23.07
CA ASP A 559 -16.07 34.29 -22.12
C ASP A 559 -14.89 33.55 -21.50
N SER A 560 -13.72 34.13 -21.76
CA SER A 560 -12.41 33.74 -21.30
C SER A 560 -12.24 34.02 -19.81
N TYR A 561 -11.97 32.99 -19.01
CA TYR A 561 -11.44 33.16 -17.66
C TYR A 561 -9.91 33.12 -17.69
N SER A 562 -9.30 34.31 -17.67
CA SER A 562 -7.87 34.49 -17.40
C SER A 562 -7.60 34.36 -15.90
N PHE A 563 -6.89 33.31 -15.49
CA PHE A 563 -6.25 33.24 -14.17
C PHE A 563 -4.88 33.91 -14.25
N ASN A 564 -4.72 35.03 -13.55
CA ASN A 564 -3.43 35.69 -13.38
C ASN A 564 -2.66 35.07 -12.20
N LEU A 565 -1.47 34.58 -12.56
CA LEU A 565 -0.26 34.19 -11.80
C LEU A 565 -0.37 33.83 -10.31
#